data_AF-A0A6J0Z3P5-F1
#
_entry.id   AF-A0A6J0Z3P5-F1
#
_cell.length_a   1.000
_cell.length_b   1.000
_cell.length_c   1.000
_cell.angle_alpha   90.00
_cell.angle_beta   90.00
_cell.angle_gamma   90.00
#
_symmetry.space_group_name_H-M   'P 1'
#
loop_
_entity.id
_entity.type
_entity.pdbx_description
1 polymer ?
#
loop_
_entity_poly.entity_id
_entity_poly.type
_entity_poly.pdbx_seq_one_letter_code
_entity_poly.pdbx_strand_id
1 'polypeptide(L)'
;MPLLLLQFGRTEVIDNTLNPDFVRKFIVDYFFEEKQNLRFDLYDVDSKSPDLSKHDFLGQAFCTLGEIVGSPGSRLEKSLTIGAFSLNSRTGKPMPAVSNGGVPGKKCGTIILSAEELSNCRDVATMQFCANKLDKKDFFGKSDPFLVFYRSNEDGT
;
A
#
# COMPACT_ATOMS: atom_id res chain seq x y z
N MET A 1 9.57 7.06 21.46
CA MET A 1 8.95 7.95 20.45
C MET A 1 7.64 7.30 20.02
N PRO A 2 6.46 7.86 20.33
CA PRO A 2 5.22 7.33 19.78
C PRO A 2 5.27 7.48 18.25
N LEU A 3 4.87 6.44 17.50
CA LEU A 3 4.71 6.57 16.05
C LEU A 3 3.69 7.68 15.80
N LEU A 4 4.13 8.77 15.16
CA LEU A 4 3.22 9.78 14.66
C LEU A 4 2.47 9.16 13.48
N LEU A 5 1.23 8.75 13.70
CA LEU A 5 0.35 8.30 12.63
C LEU A 5 -0.22 9.55 11.95
N LEU A 6 0.19 9.77 10.70
CA LEU A 6 -0.41 10.80 9.85
C LEU A 6 -1.68 10.23 9.22
N GLN A 7 -2.81 10.93 9.36
CA GLN A 7 -4.04 10.55 8.69
C GLN A 7 -3.89 10.79 7.17
N PHE A 8 -3.86 9.72 6.38
CA PHE A 8 -3.75 9.80 4.92
C PHE A 8 -5.06 10.25 4.25
N GLY A 9 -6.20 9.74 4.73
CA GLY A 9 -7.51 10.06 4.16
C GLY A 9 -8.66 9.43 4.93
N ARG A 10 -9.89 9.71 4.50
CA ARG A 10 -11.15 9.13 5.02
C ARG A 10 -12.09 8.82 3.85
N THR A 11 -12.80 7.69 3.94
CA THR A 11 -13.85 7.32 2.99
C THR A 11 -15.08 8.24 3.15
N GLU A 12 -16.06 8.04 2.29
CA GLU A 12 -17.43 8.46 2.54
C GLU A 12 -18.07 7.71 3.74
N VAL A 13 -19.15 8.27 4.25
CA VAL A 13 -20.02 7.63 5.26
C VAL A 13 -21.15 6.92 4.52
N ILE A 14 -21.47 5.69 4.92
CA ILE A 14 -22.56 4.90 4.37
C ILE A 14 -23.59 4.66 5.47
N ASP A 15 -24.77 5.25 5.33
CA ASP A 15 -25.81 5.21 6.35
C ASP A 15 -26.50 3.83 6.41
N ASN A 16 -26.84 3.39 7.62
CA ASN A 16 -27.72 2.24 7.87
C ASN A 16 -27.28 0.90 7.25
N THR A 17 -26.00 0.55 7.35
CA THR A 17 -25.50 -0.76 6.91
C THR A 17 -24.52 -1.38 7.91
N LEU A 18 -24.54 -2.71 8.00
CA LEU A 18 -23.54 -3.51 8.74
C LEU A 18 -22.44 -4.06 7.81
N ASN A 19 -22.60 -3.90 6.49
CA ASN A 19 -21.67 -4.39 5.48
C ASN A 19 -21.42 -3.27 4.45
N PRO A 20 -20.74 -2.17 4.83
CA PRO A 20 -20.47 -1.07 3.93
C PRO A 20 -19.55 -1.49 2.79
N ASP A 21 -19.83 -1.01 1.58
CA ASP A 21 -18.97 -1.13 0.41
C ASP A 21 -18.55 0.27 -0.04
N PHE A 22 -17.28 0.61 0.21
CA PHE A 22 -16.76 1.96 -0.02
C PHE A 22 -16.29 2.13 -1.46
N VAL A 23 -16.71 3.22 -2.08
CA VAL A 23 -16.37 3.61 -3.45
C VAL A 23 -15.11 4.46 -3.50
N ARG A 24 -14.83 5.27 -2.48
CA ARG A 24 -13.65 6.14 -2.48
C ARG A 24 -12.35 5.32 -2.46
N LYS A 25 -11.51 5.53 -3.48
CA LYS A 25 -10.18 4.95 -3.61
C LYS A 25 -9.09 5.91 -3.11
N PHE A 26 -7.97 5.35 -2.67
CA PHE A 26 -6.77 6.09 -2.25
C PHE A 26 -5.60 5.74 -3.16
N ILE A 27 -4.93 6.75 -3.72
CA ILE A 27 -3.74 6.56 -4.55
C ILE A 27 -2.53 6.59 -3.62
N VAL A 28 -1.74 5.51 -3.62
CA VAL A 28 -0.55 5.37 -2.77
C VAL A 28 0.58 4.82 -3.62
N ASP A 29 1.73 5.48 -3.60
CA ASP A 29 2.94 4.98 -4.26
C ASP A 29 3.44 3.72 -3.55
N TYR A 30 3.76 2.68 -4.32
CA TYR A 30 4.25 1.42 -3.79
C TYR A 30 5.76 1.28 -4.01
N PHE A 31 6.51 1.13 -2.92
CA PHE A 31 7.96 0.91 -2.91
C PHE A 31 8.25 -0.49 -2.35
N PHE A 32 8.69 -1.42 -3.21
CA PHE A 32 8.85 -2.83 -2.83
C PHE A 32 9.99 -3.06 -1.82
N GLU A 33 10.95 -2.14 -1.79
CA GLU A 33 12.08 -2.11 -0.89
C GLU A 33 11.75 -1.55 0.50
N GLU A 34 10.57 -0.92 0.67
CA GLU A 34 10.17 -0.27 1.92
C GLU A 34 9.04 -0.99 2.64
N LYS A 35 9.09 -0.94 3.98
CA LYS A 35 7.98 -1.39 4.82
C LYS A 35 6.97 -0.27 5.07
N GLN A 36 6.02 -0.12 4.16
CA GLN A 36 4.96 0.88 4.24
C GLN A 36 3.81 0.39 5.15
N ASN A 37 3.84 0.78 6.43
CA ASN A 37 2.84 0.36 7.42
C ASN A 37 1.54 1.18 7.30
N LEU A 38 0.39 0.51 7.31
CA LEU A 38 -0.95 1.08 7.23
C LEU A 38 -1.77 0.69 8.47
N ARG A 39 -2.60 1.64 8.91
CA ARG A 39 -3.60 1.45 9.97
C ARG A 39 -4.96 1.90 9.43
N PHE A 40 -5.96 1.06 9.67
CA PHE A 40 -7.35 1.32 9.31
C PHE A 40 -8.15 1.38 10.60
N ASP A 41 -8.79 2.52 10.86
CA ASP A 41 -9.68 2.73 12.00
C ASP A 41 -11.11 2.89 11.48
N LEU A 42 -12.06 2.14 12.05
CA LEU A 42 -13.48 2.19 11.69
C LEU A 42 -14.29 2.82 12.82
N TYR A 43 -15.25 3.63 12.43
CA TYR A 43 -16.14 4.37 13.32
C TYR A 43 -17.58 4.29 12.84
N ASP A 44 -18.52 4.26 13.78
CA ASP A 44 -19.94 4.52 13.56
C ASP A 44 -20.21 6.02 13.74
N VAL A 45 -20.91 6.63 12.80
CA VAL A 45 -21.03 8.09 12.72
C VAL A 45 -22.31 8.57 13.40
N ASP A 46 -22.19 9.06 14.63
CA ASP A 46 -23.33 9.55 15.41
C ASP A 46 -23.73 11.00 15.11
N SER A 47 -22.88 11.77 14.42
CA SER A 47 -23.10 13.19 14.18
C SER A 47 -22.42 13.68 12.90
N LYS A 48 -22.74 14.91 12.46
CA LYS A 48 -22.08 15.56 11.32
C LYS A 48 -20.71 16.16 11.66
N SER A 49 -20.23 15.99 12.90
CA SER A 49 -18.95 16.54 13.35
C SER A 49 -17.79 15.78 12.68
N PRO A 50 -16.71 16.44 12.24
CA PRO A 50 -15.52 15.74 11.73
C PRO A 50 -14.62 15.16 12.85
N ASP A 51 -14.95 15.47 14.10
CA ASP A 51 -14.23 15.07 15.31
C ASP A 51 -14.51 13.60 15.68
N LEU A 52 -13.48 12.75 15.57
CA LEU A 52 -13.56 11.31 15.84
C LEU A 52 -13.94 10.98 17.29
N SER A 53 -13.75 11.90 18.24
CA SER A 53 -14.12 11.66 19.64
C SER A 53 -15.63 11.63 19.86
N LYS A 54 -16.42 12.06 18.87
CA LYS A 54 -17.89 12.09 18.90
C LYS A 54 -18.54 10.95 18.11
N HIS A 55 -17.76 9.93 17.79
CA HIS A 55 -18.16 8.77 17.00
C HIS A 55 -17.75 7.49 17.72
N ASP A 56 -18.60 6.48 17.65
CA ASP A 56 -18.33 5.19 18.28
C ASP A 56 -17.27 4.41 17.49
N PHE A 57 -16.17 4.03 18.16
CA PHE A 57 -15.10 3.27 17.55
C PHE A 57 -15.49 1.78 17.40
N LEU A 58 -15.47 1.29 16.17
CA LEU A 58 -15.87 -0.09 15.84
C LEU A 58 -14.70 -1.08 15.87
N GLY A 59 -13.49 -0.59 15.57
CA GLY A 59 -12.29 -1.41 15.59
C GLY A 59 -11.22 -0.94 14.61
N GLN A 60 -10.09 -1.64 14.64
CA GLN A 60 -8.94 -1.32 13.78
C GLN A 60 -8.23 -2.56 13.25
N ALA A 61 -7.54 -2.36 12.14
CA ALA A 61 -6.64 -3.33 11.52
C ALA A 61 -5.30 -2.70 11.13
N PHE A 62 -4.26 -3.52 11.15
CA PHE A 62 -2.90 -3.15 10.75
C PHE A 62 -2.41 -4.14 9.70
N CYS A 63 -1.78 -3.61 8.66
CA CYS A 63 -1.01 -4.37 7.69
C CYS A 63 -0.03 -3.43 6.99
N THR A 64 0.81 -3.98 6.14
CA THR A 64 1.66 -3.22 5.23
C THR A 64 1.01 -3.17 3.86
N LEU A 65 1.37 -2.16 3.06
CA LEU A 65 0.92 -2.08 1.66
C LEU A 65 1.34 -3.34 0.89
N GLY A 66 2.56 -3.85 1.14
CA GLY A 66 3.06 -5.09 0.55
C GLY A 66 2.23 -6.34 0.92
N GLU A 67 1.63 -6.41 2.11
CA GLU A 67 0.72 -7.52 2.46
C GLU A 67 -0.57 -7.48 1.64
N ILE A 68 -1.09 -6.29 1.31
CA ILE A 68 -2.28 -6.16 0.47
C ILE A 68 -1.94 -6.54 -0.97
N VAL A 69 -0.92 -5.91 -1.55
CA VAL A 69 -0.49 -6.12 -2.94
C VAL A 69 -0.08 -7.58 -3.18
N GLY A 70 0.63 -8.19 -2.23
CA GLY A 70 1.10 -9.57 -2.33
C GLY A 70 0.08 -10.66 -1.98
N SER A 71 -1.12 -10.30 -1.53
CA SER A 71 -2.19 -11.27 -1.26
C SER A 71 -2.80 -11.80 -2.56
N PRO A 72 -3.37 -13.04 -2.58
CA PRO A 72 -4.02 -13.58 -3.77
C PRO A 72 -5.12 -12.64 -4.29
N GLY A 73 -5.01 -12.25 -5.57
CA GLY A 73 -5.92 -11.28 -6.18
C GLY A 73 -5.80 -9.86 -5.63
N SER A 74 -4.68 -9.53 -4.97
CA SER A 74 -4.43 -8.26 -4.30
C SER A 74 -5.56 -7.86 -3.33
N ARG A 75 -6.18 -8.87 -2.71
CA ARG A 75 -7.30 -8.77 -1.77
C ARG A 75 -6.96 -9.41 -0.42
N LEU A 76 -6.79 -8.58 0.60
CA LEU A 76 -6.45 -8.98 1.96
C LEU A 76 -7.66 -8.86 2.89
N GLU A 77 -7.93 -9.90 3.66
CA GLU A 77 -8.98 -9.92 4.68
C GLU A 77 -8.36 -9.91 6.08
N LYS A 78 -8.81 -9.00 6.96
CA LYS A 78 -8.30 -8.87 8.33
C LYS A 78 -9.43 -8.73 9.34
N SER A 79 -9.35 -9.47 10.44
CA SER A 79 -10.22 -9.26 11.59
C SER A 79 -9.95 -7.90 12.23
N LEU A 80 -11.02 -7.19 12.59
CA LEU A 80 -10.92 -5.96 13.37
C LEU A 80 -10.63 -6.29 14.84
N THR A 81 -9.83 -5.45 15.48
CA THR A 81 -9.51 -5.55 16.91
C THR A 81 -9.97 -4.30 17.65
N ILE A 82 -10.53 -4.47 18.85
CA ILE A 82 -10.88 -3.37 19.76
C ILE A 82 -9.83 -3.37 20.86
N GLY A 83 -8.91 -2.40 20.81
CA GLY A 83 -7.90 -2.21 21.86
C GLY A 83 -6.87 -1.15 21.52
N ALA A 84 -6.48 -0.32 22.48
CA ALA A 84 -5.28 0.53 22.34
C ALA A 84 -4.05 -0.38 22.15
N PHE A 85 -3.01 0.04 21.42
CA PHE A 85 -1.75 -0.71 21.43
C PHE A 85 -0.90 -0.24 22.62
N SER A 86 -0.37 -1.18 23.39
CA SER A 86 0.69 -0.89 24.36
C SER A 86 2.00 -1.13 23.62
N LEU A 87 2.88 -0.13 23.61
CA LEU A 87 4.20 -0.32 23.01
C LEU A 87 4.93 -1.40 23.81
N ASN A 88 5.47 -2.42 23.14
CA ASN A 88 6.39 -3.33 23.82
C ASN A 88 7.67 -2.56 24.15
N SER A 89 7.89 -2.26 25.44
CA SER A 89 9.02 -1.46 25.92
C SER A 89 10.40 -2.01 25.54
N ARG A 90 10.50 -3.28 25.11
CA ARG A 90 11.76 -3.92 24.66
C ARG A 90 12.01 -3.85 23.16
N THR A 91 10.97 -3.72 22.33
CA THR A 91 11.11 -3.81 20.85
C THR A 91 10.54 -2.62 20.11
N GLY A 92 9.82 -1.70 20.78
CA GLY A 92 9.11 -0.60 20.14
C GLY A 92 7.98 -1.05 19.22
N LYS A 93 7.74 -2.36 19.10
CA LYS A 93 6.68 -2.92 18.26
C LYS A 93 5.32 -2.64 18.93
N PRO A 94 4.30 -2.26 18.14
CA PRO A 94 2.93 -2.22 18.63
C PRO A 94 2.56 -3.63 19.11
N MET A 95 2.23 -3.79 20.39
CA MET A 95 1.51 -4.95 20.88
C MET A 95 0.06 -4.55 21.18
N PRO A 96 -0.94 -5.37 20.83
CA PRO A 96 -2.31 -5.08 21.20
C PRO A 96 -2.37 -4.97 22.72
N ALA A 97 -2.66 -3.78 23.26
CA ALA A 97 -3.12 -3.68 24.63
C ALA A 97 -4.54 -4.23 24.60
N VAL A 98 -4.75 -5.30 25.36
CA VAL A 98 -6.10 -5.68 25.77
C VAL A 98 -6.57 -4.56 26.69
N SER A 99 -7.12 -3.49 26.14
CA SER A 99 -7.95 -2.58 26.93
C SER A 99 -9.24 -3.35 27.19
N ASN A 100 -9.54 -3.59 28.46
CA ASN A 100 -10.73 -4.28 28.98
C ASN A 100 -12.09 -3.60 28.63
N GLY A 101 -12.16 -2.81 27.54
CA GLY A 101 -13.40 -2.26 26.99
C GLY A 101 -13.98 -3.05 25.81
N GLY A 102 -13.22 -3.98 25.22
CA GLY A 102 -13.75 -4.97 24.28
C GLY A 102 -14.10 -6.25 25.01
N VAL A 103 -15.30 -6.79 24.81
CA VAL A 103 -15.69 -8.10 25.38
C VAL A 103 -14.68 -9.15 24.89
N PRO A 104 -13.92 -9.82 25.79
CA PRO A 104 -13.01 -10.89 25.41
C PRO A 104 -13.77 -11.96 24.60
N GLY A 105 -13.37 -12.20 23.35
CA GLY A 105 -14.01 -13.18 22.47
C GLY A 105 -15.06 -12.64 21.49
N LYS A 106 -15.39 -11.33 21.48
CA LYS A 106 -16.23 -10.77 20.41
C LYS A 106 -15.41 -10.54 19.13
N LYS A 107 -15.80 -11.18 18.04
CA LYS A 107 -15.35 -10.82 16.69
C LYS A 107 -15.92 -9.44 16.35
N CYS A 108 -15.06 -8.45 16.12
CA CYS A 108 -15.46 -7.06 15.91
C CYS A 108 -15.71 -6.75 14.43
N GLY A 109 -16.10 -7.75 13.66
CA GLY A 109 -16.18 -7.69 12.19
C GLY A 109 -14.83 -7.89 11.52
N THR A 110 -14.86 -7.74 10.20
CA THR A 110 -13.74 -7.98 9.29
C THR A 110 -13.65 -6.80 8.33
N ILE A 111 -12.43 -6.39 7.99
CA ILE A 111 -12.15 -5.47 6.88
C ILE A 111 -11.57 -6.25 5.70
N ILE A 112 -12.03 -5.90 4.51
CA ILE A 112 -11.50 -6.41 3.24
C ILE A 112 -10.82 -5.23 2.54
N LEU A 113 -9.54 -5.40 2.22
CA LEU A 113 -8.69 -4.42 1.58
C LEU A 113 -8.32 -4.93 0.19
N SER A 114 -8.58 -4.14 -0.85
CA SER A 114 -8.19 -4.49 -2.22
C SER A 114 -7.25 -3.41 -2.78
N ALA A 115 -6.20 -3.84 -3.46
CA ALA A 115 -5.29 -2.97 -4.19
C ALA A 115 -5.40 -3.25 -5.69
N GLU A 116 -5.50 -2.18 -6.47
CA GLU A 116 -5.40 -2.21 -7.92
C GLU A 116 -4.19 -1.37 -8.31
N GLU A 117 -3.36 -1.90 -9.18
CA GLU A 117 -2.28 -1.11 -9.76
C GLU A 117 -2.86 -0.16 -10.80
N LEU A 118 -2.62 1.13 -10.59
CA LEU A 118 -2.93 2.13 -11.61
C LEU A 118 -1.92 1.95 -12.74
N SER A 119 -2.40 1.54 -13.90
CA SER A 119 -1.55 1.32 -15.07
C SER A 119 -0.99 2.65 -15.57
N ASN A 120 0.22 3.00 -15.14
CA ASN A 120 1.13 3.80 -15.95
C ASN A 120 1.97 2.82 -16.78
N CYS A 121 1.91 2.98 -18.11
CA CYS A 121 2.37 2.08 -19.17
C CYS A 121 3.44 1.06 -18.77
N ARG A 122 3.03 -0.21 -18.60
CA ARG A 122 3.90 -1.39 -18.68
C ARG A 122 4.14 -1.79 -20.13
N ASP A 123 4.39 -0.82 -21.00
CA ASP A 123 4.60 -1.10 -22.41
C ASP A 123 5.99 -1.70 -22.61
N VAL A 124 6.01 -2.97 -23.01
CA VAL A 124 7.24 -3.67 -23.40
C VAL A 124 7.46 -3.42 -24.89
N ALA A 125 8.39 -2.53 -25.22
CA ALA A 125 8.83 -2.36 -26.60
C ALA A 125 9.81 -3.49 -26.98
N THR A 126 9.38 -4.39 -27.87
CA THR A 126 10.28 -5.36 -28.50
C THR A 126 10.92 -4.73 -29.73
N MET A 127 12.24 -4.61 -29.74
CA MET A 127 12.99 -3.96 -30.82
C MET A 127 14.04 -4.92 -31.39
N GLN A 128 14.21 -4.93 -32.71
CA GLN A 128 15.23 -5.71 -33.41
C GLN A 128 16.17 -4.77 -34.17
N PHE A 129 17.47 -4.92 -33.96
CA PHE A 129 18.50 -4.08 -34.57
C PHE A 129 19.34 -4.88 -35.56
N CYS A 130 19.69 -4.25 -36.68
CA CYS A 130 20.62 -4.79 -37.67
C CYS A 130 21.53 -3.67 -38.15
N ALA A 131 22.83 -3.94 -38.24
CA ALA A 131 23.81 -3.03 -38.80
C ALA A 131 24.38 -3.60 -40.11
N ASN A 132 24.52 -2.76 -41.13
CA ASN A 132 24.98 -3.16 -42.46
C ASN A 132 26.21 -2.35 -42.86
N LYS A 133 27.22 -3.02 -43.45
CA LYS A 133 28.46 -2.40 -43.94
C LYS A 133 29.22 -1.57 -42.87
N LEU A 134 29.38 -2.14 -41.68
CA LEU A 134 30.17 -1.52 -40.62
C LEU A 134 31.65 -1.37 -41.02
N ASP A 135 32.27 -0.28 -40.56
CA ASP A 135 33.69 -0.04 -40.72
C ASP A 135 34.50 -1.18 -40.10
N LYS A 136 35.45 -1.71 -40.87
CA LYS A 136 36.48 -2.61 -40.34
C LYS A 136 37.55 -1.79 -39.63
N LYS A 137 37.67 -1.95 -38.31
CA LYS A 137 38.69 -1.26 -37.50
C LYS A 137 39.97 -2.07 -37.24
N ASP A 138 39.96 -3.36 -37.52
CA ASP A 138 41.10 -4.25 -37.26
C ASP A 138 42.03 -4.42 -38.47
N PHE A 139 43.34 -4.36 -38.25
CA PHE A 139 44.35 -4.50 -39.31
C PHE A 139 44.31 -5.88 -40.02
N PHE A 140 43.86 -6.93 -39.32
CA PHE A 140 43.67 -8.25 -39.92
C PHE A 140 42.49 -8.99 -39.27
N GLY A 141 41.26 -8.65 -39.71
CA GLY A 141 40.03 -9.27 -39.20
C GLY A 141 38.76 -8.65 -39.81
N LYS A 142 37.59 -8.99 -39.29
CA LYS A 142 36.37 -8.14 -39.38
C LYS A 142 36.23 -7.43 -38.03
N SER A 143 35.27 -6.52 -37.92
CA SER A 143 34.96 -5.92 -36.62
C SER A 143 34.01 -6.79 -35.80
N ASP A 144 34.14 -6.68 -34.48
CA ASP A 144 33.33 -7.35 -33.46
C ASP A 144 32.39 -6.33 -32.78
N PRO A 145 31.33 -5.85 -33.48
CA PRO A 145 30.48 -4.79 -32.97
C PRO A 145 29.57 -5.28 -31.83
N PHE A 146 29.31 -4.37 -30.90
CA PHE A 146 28.24 -4.50 -29.91
C PHE A 146 27.43 -3.20 -29.87
N LEU A 147 26.20 -3.28 -29.39
CA LEU A 147 25.29 -2.14 -29.23
C LEU A 147 25.14 -1.84 -27.74
N VAL A 148 25.27 -0.57 -27.36
CA VAL A 148 25.01 -0.07 -26.01
C VAL A 148 23.85 0.89 -26.05
N PHE A 149 22.91 0.74 -25.13
CA PHE A 149 21.78 1.63 -24.97
C PHE A 149 22.06 2.64 -23.85
N TYR A 150 21.69 3.90 -24.11
CA TYR A 150 21.70 4.97 -23.13
C TYR A 150 20.30 5.55 -23.03
N ARG A 151 19.88 5.89 -21.81
CA ARG A 151 18.64 6.61 -21.54
C ARG A 151 19.01 8.06 -21.24
N SER A 152 18.41 9.01 -21.95
CA SER A 152 18.46 10.42 -21.57
C SER A 152 17.34 10.72 -20.59
N ASN A 153 17.64 11.48 -19.55
CA ASN A 153 16.64 11.98 -18.60
C ASN A 153 15.88 13.18 -19.20
N GLU A 154 14.82 13.64 -18.53
CA GLU A 154 13.97 14.75 -19.02
C GLU A 154 14.73 16.07 -19.18
N ASP A 155 15.88 16.23 -18.51
CA ASP A 155 16.77 17.40 -18.59
C ASP A 155 17.86 17.28 -19.66
N GLY A 156 17.86 16.21 -20.46
CA GLY A 156 18.81 16.02 -21.56
C GLY A 156 20.20 15.54 -21.14
N THR A 157 20.38 15.12 -19.88
CA THR A 157 21.58 14.42 -19.39
C THR A 157 21.43 12.91 -19.38
#